data_AF-G8JZJ6-F1
#
_entry.id   AF-G8JZJ6-F1
#
_cell.length_a   1.000
_cell.length_b   1.000
_cell.length_c   1.000
_cell.angle_alpha   90.00
_cell.angle_beta   90.00
_cell.angle_gamma   90.00
#
_symmetry.space_group_name_H-M   'P 1'
#
loop_
_entity.id
_entity.type
_entity.pdbx_description
1 polymer ?
#
loop_
_entity_poly.entity_id
_entity_poly.type
_entity_poly.pdbx_seq_one_letter_code
_entity_poly.pdbx_strand_id
1 'polypeptide(L)'
;MSSDEFTAQELRDLFRKCCGFVKRNGYPNMEKIEYLYRCKPQDYWDDIRYFNNNLMETYIKDDNGHSENLINGEIDGLFFSGRLCGSNLKLPNSSPFGNIRMDIKSYLILNPNKHNFYFADFYCNKKLHYVTIVVCVNNSDADDYCQDNLIKLNKFANPFIKAEQIDGRRHNFYINNDIWVEIFYTEDINLNGKEFTRIRATGKGSSNFDGVPNNKRCKICNL
;
A
#
# COMPACT_ATOMS: atom_id res chain seq x y z
N MET A 1 -4.07 5.51 30.53
CA MET A 1 -5.09 5.02 29.59
C MET A 1 -4.40 3.93 28.79
N SER A 2 -5.04 2.78 28.60
CA SER A 2 -4.51 1.69 27.75
C SER A 2 -4.17 2.28 26.39
N SER A 3 -2.93 2.13 25.90
CA SER A 3 -2.67 2.44 24.49
C SER A 3 -3.39 1.38 23.68
N ASP A 4 -4.39 1.77 22.89
CA ASP A 4 -5.11 0.87 21.99
C ASP A 4 -4.25 0.48 20.77
N GLU A 5 -2.98 0.88 20.74
CA GLU A 5 -2.02 0.51 19.70
C GLU A 5 -1.45 -0.90 19.88
N PHE A 6 -1.10 -1.54 18.77
CA PHE A 6 -0.38 -2.80 18.80
C PHE A 6 0.95 -2.65 19.53
N THR A 7 1.16 -3.52 20.51
CA THR A 7 2.50 -3.76 21.02
C THR A 7 3.40 -4.33 19.90
N ALA A 8 4.71 -4.16 20.04
CA ALA A 8 5.67 -4.76 19.11
C ALA A 8 5.51 -6.28 18.97
N GLN A 9 4.99 -6.96 20.00
CA GLN A 9 4.72 -8.40 19.93
C GLN A 9 3.47 -8.71 19.10
N GLU A 10 2.39 -7.96 19.29
CA GLU A 10 1.17 -8.09 18.51
C GLU A 10 1.41 -7.81 17.02
N LEU A 11 2.19 -6.78 16.69
CA LEU A 11 2.60 -6.51 15.31
C LEU A 11 3.37 -7.69 14.70
N ARG A 12 4.28 -8.32 15.48
CA ARG A 12 5.00 -9.52 15.03
C ARG A 12 4.08 -10.71 14.84
N ASP A 13 3.10 -10.91 15.69
CA ASP A 13 2.11 -11.97 15.56
C ASP A 13 1.23 -11.75 14.33
N LEU A 14 0.85 -10.49 14.07
CA LEU A 14 0.10 -10.10 12.89
C LEU A 14 0.90 -10.35 11.60
N PHE A 15 2.19 -9.97 11.59
CA PHE A 15 3.12 -10.26 10.51
C PHE A 15 3.28 -11.77 10.26
N ARG A 16 3.40 -12.59 11.32
CA ARG A 16 3.46 -14.06 11.20
C ARG A 16 2.19 -14.63 10.60
N LYS A 17 1.00 -14.17 11.03
CA LYS A 17 -0.29 -14.57 10.43
C LYS A 17 -0.36 -14.20 8.96
N CYS A 18 0.09 -13.00 8.59
CA CYS A 18 0.14 -12.57 7.20
C CYS A 18 1.10 -13.43 6.36
N CYS A 19 2.31 -13.68 6.85
CA CYS A 19 3.27 -14.58 6.21
C CYS A 19 2.70 -16.00 6.03
N GLY A 20 2.04 -16.53 7.05
CA GLY A 20 1.36 -17.82 6.99
C GLY A 20 0.22 -17.84 5.98
N PHE A 21 -0.54 -16.74 5.86
CA PHE A 21 -1.62 -16.59 4.87
C PHE A 21 -1.10 -16.64 3.43
N VAL A 22 -0.06 -15.87 3.12
CA VAL A 22 0.47 -15.77 1.74
C VAL A 22 1.35 -16.94 1.33
N LYS A 23 1.76 -17.81 2.27
CA LYS A 23 2.58 -19.00 2.01
C LYS A 23 1.81 -20.32 2.15
N ARG A 24 0.47 -20.30 2.20
CA ARG A 24 -0.35 -21.51 2.40
C ARG A 24 -0.08 -22.62 1.38
N ASN A 25 0.32 -22.26 0.17
CA ASN A 25 0.65 -23.19 -0.91
C ASN A 25 2.17 -23.41 -1.07
N GLY A 26 2.96 -23.19 -0.01
CA GLY A 26 4.41 -23.39 0.03
C GLY A 26 5.22 -22.17 -0.44
N TYR A 27 4.76 -21.44 -1.45
CA TYR A 27 5.44 -20.27 -1.98
C TYR A 27 4.45 -19.11 -2.21
N PRO A 28 4.88 -17.84 -2.00
CA PRO A 28 4.04 -16.69 -2.32
C PRO A 28 3.89 -16.55 -3.83
N ASN A 29 2.65 -16.36 -4.30
CA ASN A 29 2.35 -16.07 -5.69
C ASN A 29 2.77 -14.63 -6.04
N MET A 30 3.93 -14.49 -6.68
CA MET A 30 4.55 -13.19 -6.98
C MET A 30 4.46 -12.87 -8.47
N GLU A 31 3.79 -11.78 -8.81
CA GLU A 31 3.62 -11.31 -10.18
C GLU A 31 4.47 -10.09 -10.47
N LYS A 32 5.08 -10.06 -11.67
CA LYS A 32 5.88 -8.91 -12.11
C LYS A 32 4.97 -7.70 -12.36
N ILE A 33 5.34 -6.55 -11.82
CA ILE A 33 4.66 -5.28 -12.02
C ILE A 33 5.58 -4.21 -12.60
N GLU A 34 5.03 -3.39 -13.49
CA GLU A 34 5.71 -2.20 -14.02
C GLU A 34 5.17 -0.90 -13.44
N TYR A 35 3.91 -0.93 -12.98
CA TYR A 35 3.19 0.21 -12.47
C TYR A 35 2.53 -0.14 -11.15
N LEU A 36 2.55 0.84 -10.25
CA LEU A 36 1.57 0.98 -9.19
C LEU A 36 0.51 1.96 -9.66
N TYR A 37 -0.64 1.97 -9.01
CA TYR A 37 -1.71 2.87 -9.37
C TYR A 37 -2.52 3.34 -8.18
N ARG A 38 -3.17 4.49 -8.36
CA ARG A 38 -4.14 5.07 -7.44
C ARG A 38 -5.40 5.43 -8.19
N CYS A 39 -6.55 5.01 -7.69
CA CYS A 39 -7.84 5.31 -8.29
C CYS A 39 -8.58 6.32 -7.43
N LYS A 40 -8.99 7.45 -8.02
CA LYS A 40 -9.77 8.51 -7.35
C LYS A 40 -10.79 9.13 -8.31
N PRO A 41 -11.84 9.80 -7.80
CA PRO A 41 -12.78 10.54 -8.64
C PRO A 41 -12.05 11.60 -9.49
N GLN A 42 -12.63 11.99 -10.62
CA GLN A 42 -12.07 13.04 -11.49
C GLN A 42 -11.76 14.33 -10.70
N ASP A 43 -12.72 14.80 -9.92
CA ASP A 43 -12.63 16.06 -9.16
C ASP A 43 -11.42 16.08 -8.21
N TYR A 44 -11.06 14.94 -7.60
CA TYR A 44 -9.86 14.83 -6.77
C TYR A 44 -8.58 15.18 -7.53
N TRP A 45 -8.48 14.74 -8.79
CA TRP A 45 -7.32 15.05 -9.62
C TRP A 45 -7.35 16.49 -10.11
N ASP A 46 -8.53 17.01 -10.43
CA ASP A 46 -8.70 18.38 -10.89
C ASP A 46 -8.34 19.37 -9.78
N ASP A 47 -8.73 19.08 -8.54
CA ASP A 47 -8.36 19.87 -7.37
C ASP A 47 -6.85 19.95 -7.18
N ILE A 48 -6.12 18.82 -7.28
CA ILE A 48 -4.65 18.81 -7.17
C ILE A 48 -4.01 19.65 -8.29
N ARG A 49 -4.54 19.58 -9.51
CA ARG A 49 -4.01 20.35 -10.64
C ARG A 49 -4.25 21.84 -10.46
N TYR A 50 -5.44 22.21 -9.96
CA TYR A 50 -5.88 23.59 -9.87
C TYR A 50 -5.33 24.29 -8.61
N PHE A 51 -5.43 23.65 -7.44
CA PHE A 51 -5.07 24.24 -6.16
C PHE A 51 -3.62 23.97 -5.75
N ASN A 52 -3.06 22.82 -6.13
CA ASN A 52 -1.74 22.38 -5.66
C ASN A 52 -0.68 22.33 -6.76
N ASN A 53 -0.93 22.95 -7.93
CA ASN A 53 0.01 23.01 -9.05
C ASN A 53 0.59 21.62 -9.43
N ASN A 54 -0.28 20.60 -9.50
CA ASN A 54 0.08 19.20 -9.78
C ASN A 54 0.86 18.48 -8.66
N LEU A 55 1.02 19.05 -7.47
CA LEU A 55 1.61 18.37 -6.32
C LEU A 55 0.53 17.65 -5.52
N MET A 56 0.51 16.31 -5.60
CA MET A 56 -0.33 15.50 -4.74
C MET A 56 0.38 15.34 -3.40
N GLU A 57 -0.04 16.16 -2.44
CA GLU A 57 0.49 16.17 -1.07
C GLU A 57 0.06 14.91 -0.32
N THR A 58 0.95 14.41 0.53
CA THR A 58 0.64 13.38 1.50
C THR A 58 -0.36 13.88 2.53
N TYR A 59 -1.07 12.96 3.17
CA TYR A 59 -2.00 13.29 4.24
C TYR A 59 -1.95 12.23 5.33
N ILE A 60 -2.34 12.64 6.54
CA ILE A 60 -2.35 11.77 7.70
C ILE A 60 -3.17 10.52 7.46
N LYS A 61 -2.63 9.36 7.84
CA LYS A 61 -3.35 8.09 7.66
C LYS A 61 -4.63 8.06 8.50
N ASP A 62 -5.72 7.60 7.88
CA ASP A 62 -7.01 7.34 8.51
C ASP A 62 -7.04 6.00 9.30
N ASP A 63 -8.14 5.76 10.01
CA ASP A 63 -8.39 4.55 10.81
C ASP A 63 -8.79 3.32 9.98
N ASN A 64 -8.55 3.32 8.66
CA ASN A 64 -8.81 2.15 7.83
C ASN A 64 -7.86 1.00 8.19
N GLY A 65 -8.43 -0.18 8.40
CA GLY A 65 -7.72 -1.38 8.86
C GLY A 65 -7.94 -1.65 10.34
N HIS A 66 -6.90 -2.10 11.02
CA HIS A 66 -6.92 -2.17 12.48
C HIS A 66 -6.86 -0.74 13.06
N SER A 67 -7.74 -0.45 14.01
CA SER A 67 -7.69 0.81 14.77
C SER A 67 -6.42 0.89 15.60
N GLU A 68 -5.87 -0.27 15.96
CA GLU A 68 -4.65 -0.50 16.73
C GLU A 68 -3.37 -0.34 15.88
N ASN A 69 -3.50 -0.01 14.59
CA ASN A 69 -2.37 0.13 13.67
C ASN A 69 -1.52 1.36 14.03
N LEU A 70 -0.22 1.14 14.27
CA LEU A 70 0.74 2.14 14.73
C LEU A 70 0.89 3.34 13.80
N ILE A 71 0.59 3.22 12.51
CA ILE A 71 0.71 4.36 11.57
C ILE A 71 -0.53 5.27 11.52
N ASN A 72 -1.63 4.92 12.21
CA ASN A 72 -2.83 5.75 12.25
C ASN A 72 -2.54 7.04 13.02
N GLY A 73 -2.75 8.20 12.40
CA GLY A 73 -2.52 9.49 13.08
C GLY A 73 -1.05 9.87 13.33
N GLU A 74 -0.09 9.05 12.88
CA GLU A 74 1.34 9.25 13.18
C GLU A 74 2.18 9.68 11.96
N ILE A 75 1.89 9.14 10.77
CA ILE A 75 2.64 9.45 9.55
C ILE A 75 1.73 9.79 8.37
N ASP A 76 2.21 10.71 7.54
CA ASP A 76 1.56 11.12 6.31
C ASP A 76 1.95 10.18 5.15
N GLY A 77 1.00 9.95 4.24
CA GLY A 77 1.31 9.20 3.03
C GLY A 77 0.16 9.07 2.05
N LEU A 78 0.44 8.31 0.99
CA LEU A 78 -0.43 8.10 -0.16
C LEU A 78 -0.57 6.62 -0.44
N PHE A 79 -1.82 6.14 -0.46
CA PHE A 79 -2.11 4.76 -0.83
C PHE A 79 -2.06 4.51 -2.35
N PHE A 80 -1.32 3.47 -2.71
CA PHE A 80 -1.24 2.87 -4.04
C PHE A 80 -1.53 1.37 -3.97
N SER A 81 -1.91 0.79 -5.11
CA SER A 81 -2.03 -0.66 -5.28
C SER A 81 -1.20 -1.09 -6.48
N GLY A 82 -0.68 -2.32 -6.43
CA GLY A 82 -0.03 -2.96 -7.59
C GLY A 82 -0.79 -4.18 -8.09
N ARG A 83 -2.05 -4.38 -7.66
CA ARG A 83 -2.79 -5.59 -7.96
C ARG A 83 -3.07 -5.73 -9.47
N LEU A 84 -2.81 -6.92 -9.99
CA LEU A 84 -3.12 -7.29 -11.37
C LEU A 84 -4.41 -8.14 -11.40
N CYS A 85 -5.19 -7.97 -12.46
CA CYS A 85 -6.53 -8.55 -12.58
C CYS A 85 -6.67 -9.42 -13.83
N GLY A 86 -7.46 -10.48 -13.69
CA GLY A 86 -7.82 -11.40 -14.77
C GLY A 86 -6.68 -12.33 -15.21
N SER A 87 -6.97 -13.21 -16.15
CA SER A 87 -6.02 -14.20 -16.67
C SER A 87 -4.80 -13.58 -17.38
N ASN A 88 -4.94 -12.35 -17.87
CA ASN A 88 -3.89 -11.62 -18.57
C ASN A 88 -3.08 -10.69 -17.65
N LEU A 89 -3.30 -10.74 -16.33
CA LEU A 89 -2.57 -9.95 -15.33
C LEU A 89 -2.49 -8.46 -15.69
N LYS A 90 -3.63 -7.87 -16.06
CA LYS A 90 -3.71 -6.46 -16.45
C LYS A 90 -4.05 -5.56 -15.27
N LEU A 91 -3.64 -4.30 -15.34
CA LEU A 91 -4.12 -3.27 -14.41
C LEU A 91 -5.67 -3.21 -14.43
N PRO A 92 -6.34 -2.95 -13.30
CA PRO A 92 -7.79 -3.01 -13.21
C PRO A 92 -8.47 -1.95 -14.09
N ASN A 93 -9.52 -2.36 -14.81
CA ASN A 93 -10.38 -1.46 -15.60
C ASN A 93 -11.60 -0.96 -14.81
N SER A 94 -11.67 -1.25 -13.51
CA SER A 94 -12.71 -0.76 -12.62
C SER A 94 -12.22 -0.63 -11.18
N SER A 95 -12.78 0.30 -10.41
CA SER A 95 -12.36 0.57 -9.03
C SER A 95 -13.51 1.08 -8.17
N PRO A 96 -13.58 0.68 -6.88
CA PRO A 96 -14.53 1.29 -5.94
C PRO A 96 -14.14 2.72 -5.53
N PHE A 97 -12.87 3.09 -5.73
CA PHE A 97 -12.28 4.33 -5.24
C PHE A 97 -12.39 5.50 -6.21
N GLY A 98 -12.74 5.26 -7.48
CA GLY A 98 -12.87 6.33 -8.45
C GLY A 98 -12.89 5.87 -9.90
N ASN A 99 -13.26 6.80 -10.78
CA ASN A 99 -13.36 6.59 -12.23
C ASN A 99 -12.07 6.93 -12.98
N ILE A 100 -11.03 7.42 -12.30
CA ILE A 100 -9.74 7.75 -12.90
C ILE A 100 -8.64 6.99 -12.16
N ARG A 101 -7.81 6.27 -12.91
CA ARG A 101 -6.63 5.56 -12.44
C ARG A 101 -5.39 6.33 -12.87
N MET A 102 -4.60 6.78 -11.90
CA MET A 102 -3.27 7.33 -12.12
C MET A 102 -2.24 6.21 -12.01
N ASP A 103 -1.46 6.01 -13.07
CA ASP A 103 -0.43 4.99 -13.17
C ASP A 103 0.95 5.62 -12.90
N ILE A 104 1.72 5.02 -11.99
CA ILE A 104 3.07 5.45 -11.64
C ILE A 104 4.03 4.28 -11.79
N LYS A 105 5.18 4.52 -12.44
CA LYS A 105 6.21 3.48 -12.62
C LYS A 105 6.68 2.97 -11.27
N SER A 106 6.70 1.65 -11.09
CA SER A 106 7.06 1.01 -9.82
C SER A 106 8.42 1.44 -9.30
N TYR A 107 9.40 1.70 -10.17
CA TYR A 107 10.74 2.14 -9.74
C TYR A 107 10.75 3.51 -9.05
N LEU A 108 9.72 4.35 -9.22
CA LEU A 108 9.65 5.66 -8.56
C LEU A 108 9.30 5.53 -7.07
N ILE A 109 8.53 4.50 -6.71
CA ILE A 109 8.10 4.25 -5.32
C ILE A 109 8.92 3.12 -4.69
N LEU A 110 9.29 2.07 -5.44
CA LEU A 110 9.87 0.84 -4.90
C LEU A 110 11.39 0.73 -5.10
N ASN A 111 12.09 1.81 -5.45
CA ASN A 111 13.55 1.75 -5.65
C ASN A 111 14.27 1.29 -4.37
N PRO A 112 14.91 0.11 -4.35
CA PRO A 112 15.52 -0.43 -3.14
C PRO A 112 16.72 0.37 -2.64
N ASN A 113 17.32 1.20 -3.50
CA ASN A 113 18.44 2.08 -3.13
C ASN A 113 17.98 3.39 -2.47
N LYS A 114 16.71 3.78 -2.66
CA LYS A 114 16.16 5.03 -2.14
C LYS A 114 15.15 4.84 -1.03
N HIS A 115 14.53 3.67 -0.97
CA HIS A 115 13.41 3.43 -0.06
C HIS A 115 13.64 2.23 0.84
N ASN A 116 13.01 2.28 2.01
CA ASN A 116 12.83 1.18 2.94
C ASN A 116 11.38 0.76 2.99
N PHE A 117 11.13 -0.54 3.23
CA PHE A 117 9.79 -1.12 3.25
C PHE A 117 9.49 -1.64 4.65
N TYR A 118 8.31 -1.37 5.17
CA TYR A 118 7.89 -1.79 6.50
C TYR A 118 6.51 -2.44 6.45
N PHE A 119 6.34 -3.55 7.16
CA PHE A 119 5.03 -4.13 7.40
C PHE A 119 4.30 -3.32 8.48
N ALA A 120 3.09 -2.86 8.19
CA ALA A 120 2.27 -2.08 9.12
C ALA A 120 0.98 -2.80 9.53
N ASP A 121 0.29 -3.47 8.60
CA ASP A 121 -1.01 -4.05 8.89
C ASP A 121 -1.31 -5.30 8.05
N PHE A 122 -2.19 -6.15 8.56
CA PHE A 122 -2.80 -7.25 7.85
C PHE A 122 -4.26 -7.37 8.30
N TYR A 123 -5.21 -6.99 7.45
CA TYR A 123 -6.62 -6.91 7.85
C TYR A 123 -7.56 -7.34 6.71
N CYS A 124 -8.86 -7.43 7.00
CA CYS A 124 -9.89 -7.50 5.97
C CYS A 124 -11.12 -6.72 6.43
N ASN A 125 -11.79 -6.00 5.53
CA ASN A 125 -13.04 -5.31 5.88
C ASN A 125 -14.26 -6.23 5.69
N LYS A 126 -14.14 -7.22 4.79
CA LYS A 126 -15.15 -8.23 4.51
C LYS A 126 -14.52 -9.60 4.28
N LYS A 127 -14.27 -9.95 3.02
CA LYS A 127 -13.69 -11.24 2.60
C LYS A 127 -12.25 -11.11 2.10
N LEU A 128 -11.96 -10.00 1.43
CA LEU A 128 -10.67 -9.74 0.82
C LEU A 128 -9.70 -9.24 1.89
N HIS A 129 -8.53 -9.85 1.94
CA HIS A 129 -7.49 -9.50 2.88
C HIS A 129 -6.50 -8.54 2.24
N TYR A 130 -6.02 -7.62 3.06
CA TYR A 130 -5.11 -6.54 2.71
C TYR A 130 -3.86 -6.65 3.57
N VAL A 131 -2.72 -6.31 3.00
CA VAL A 131 -1.49 -6.05 3.74
C VAL A 131 -1.05 -4.64 3.43
N THR A 132 -0.75 -3.87 4.46
CA THR A 132 -0.24 -2.50 4.32
C THR A 132 1.28 -2.53 4.45
N ILE A 133 1.94 -2.08 3.39
CA ILE A 133 3.39 -1.92 3.32
C ILE A 133 3.70 -0.43 3.23
N VAL A 134 4.37 0.10 4.25
CA VAL A 134 4.85 1.49 4.25
C VAL A 134 6.16 1.55 3.47
N VAL A 135 6.28 2.56 2.62
CA VAL A 135 7.46 2.79 1.79
C VAL A 135 7.96 4.21 2.02
N CYS A 136 9.09 4.32 2.71
CA CYS A 136 9.70 5.59 3.11
C CYS A 136 10.96 5.87 2.30
N VAL A 137 11.29 7.15 2.07
CA VAL A 137 12.63 7.54 1.62
C VAL A 137 13.63 7.31 2.76
N ASN A 138 14.80 6.76 2.44
CA ASN A 138 15.81 6.45 3.45
C ASN A 138 16.19 7.70 4.27
N ASN A 139 16.15 7.59 5.61
CA ASN A 139 16.46 8.64 6.58
C ASN A 139 15.54 9.89 6.50
N SER A 140 14.29 9.74 6.03
CA SER A 140 13.25 10.73 6.27
C SER A 140 12.61 10.53 7.65
N ASP A 141 11.92 11.53 8.18
CA ASP A 141 11.24 11.44 9.48
C ASP A 141 10.28 10.23 9.55
N ALA A 142 9.59 9.93 8.46
CA ALA A 142 8.73 8.76 8.36
C ALA A 142 9.51 7.44 8.34
N ASP A 143 10.72 7.39 7.76
CA ASP A 143 11.60 6.22 7.82
C ASP A 143 12.11 5.99 9.24
N ASP A 144 12.47 7.06 9.95
CA ASP A 144 12.94 7.00 11.33
C ASP A 144 11.82 6.49 12.26
N TYR A 145 10.61 7.05 12.13
CA TYR A 145 9.44 6.56 12.85
C TYR A 145 9.19 5.06 12.56
N CYS A 146 9.19 4.67 11.28
CA CYS A 146 8.91 3.29 10.89
C CYS A 146 10.01 2.32 11.36
N GLN A 147 11.26 2.78 11.42
CA GLN A 147 12.38 1.98 11.91
C GLN A 147 12.23 1.65 13.40
N ASP A 148 11.71 2.59 14.19
CA ASP A 148 11.53 2.41 15.64
C ASP A 148 10.27 1.61 15.98
N ASN A 149 9.22 1.70 15.15
CA ASN A 149 7.89 1.17 15.50
C ASN A 149 7.44 -0.04 14.66
N LEU A 150 7.96 -0.22 13.44
CA LEU A 150 7.46 -1.22 12.50
C LEU A 150 8.47 -2.32 12.15
N ILE A 151 8.00 -3.34 11.44
CA ILE A 151 8.84 -4.47 11.00
C ILE A 151 9.44 -4.14 9.64
N LYS A 152 10.73 -3.82 9.63
CA LYS A 152 11.51 -3.62 8.39
C LYS A 152 11.57 -4.88 7.55
N LEU A 153 11.23 -4.77 6.28
CA LEU A 153 11.21 -5.87 5.32
C LEU A 153 12.49 -5.89 4.48
N ASN A 154 12.94 -7.10 4.15
CA ASN A 154 14.01 -7.26 3.17
C ASN A 154 13.46 -6.93 1.77
N LYS A 155 14.01 -5.88 1.16
CA LYS A 155 13.58 -5.32 -0.13
C LYS A 155 13.71 -6.29 -1.32
N PHE A 156 14.59 -7.26 -1.22
CA PHE A 156 14.87 -8.26 -2.25
C PHE A 156 14.21 -9.62 -1.94
N ALA A 157 13.82 -9.84 -0.68
CA ALA A 157 13.31 -11.13 -0.22
C ALA A 157 12.26 -10.97 0.90
N ASN A 158 11.04 -10.58 0.52
CA ASN A 158 9.87 -10.70 1.39
C ASN A 158 8.65 -11.21 0.58
N PRO A 159 7.60 -11.73 1.23
CA PRO A 159 6.53 -12.42 0.54
C PRO A 159 5.44 -11.49 -0.01
N PHE A 160 5.60 -10.16 0.08
CA PHE A 160 4.57 -9.19 -0.31
C PHE A 160 4.98 -8.37 -1.53
N ILE A 161 6.18 -7.78 -1.50
CA ILE A 161 6.73 -6.95 -2.57
C ILE A 161 8.23 -7.17 -2.63
N LYS A 162 8.82 -7.48 -3.79
CA LYS A 162 10.28 -7.57 -3.89
C LYS A 162 10.81 -6.88 -5.13
N ALA A 163 12.00 -6.29 -4.99
CA ALA A 163 12.84 -5.91 -6.10
C ALA A 163 13.75 -7.09 -6.47
N GLU A 164 13.95 -7.30 -7.77
CA GLU A 164 14.96 -8.22 -8.30
C GLU A 164 15.92 -7.40 -9.14
N GLN A 165 17.22 -7.49 -8.83
CA GLN A 165 18.24 -6.75 -9.55
C GLN A 165 18.45 -7.34 -10.95
N ILE A 166 18.31 -6.50 -11.99
CA ILE A 166 18.59 -6.87 -13.38
C ILE A 166 20.06 -6.57 -13.70
N ASP A 167 20.51 -5.38 -13.32
CA ASP A 167 21.89 -4.92 -13.43
C ASP A 167 22.21 -3.94 -12.28
N GLY A 168 23.41 -3.33 -12.27
CA GLY A 168 23.83 -2.41 -11.21
C GLY A 168 22.88 -1.24 -10.91
N ARG A 169 21.87 -0.96 -11.76
CA ARG A 169 20.95 0.17 -11.59
C ARG A 169 19.47 -0.20 -11.72
N ARG A 170 19.13 -1.16 -12.59
CA ARG A 170 17.74 -1.51 -12.92
C ARG A 170 17.25 -2.69 -12.10
N HIS A 171 15.96 -2.64 -11.77
CA HIS A 171 15.28 -3.66 -11.00
C HIS A 171 13.95 -4.04 -11.67
N ASN A 172 13.62 -5.33 -11.65
CA ASN A 172 12.24 -5.79 -11.79
C ASN A 172 11.54 -5.69 -10.44
N PHE A 173 10.23 -5.46 -10.44
CA PHE A 173 9.42 -5.42 -9.23
C PHE A 173 8.38 -6.51 -9.29
N TYR A 174 8.14 -7.16 -8.17
CA TYR A 174 7.15 -8.22 -8.03
C TYR A 174 6.25 -7.92 -6.84
N ILE A 175 4.97 -8.25 -6.97
CA ILE A 175 3.97 -8.07 -5.92
C ILE A 175 3.21 -9.38 -5.70
N ASN A 176 2.79 -9.62 -4.47
CA ASN A 176 1.97 -10.78 -4.16
C ASN A 176 0.56 -10.61 -4.73
N ASN A 177 0.04 -11.64 -5.38
CA ASN A 177 -1.27 -11.63 -6.02
C ASN A 177 -2.35 -12.44 -5.26
N ASP A 178 -1.97 -13.16 -4.19
CA ASP A 178 -2.89 -13.89 -3.31
C ASP A 178 -3.49 -13.00 -2.21
N ILE A 179 -2.90 -11.82 -1.98
CA ILE A 179 -3.35 -10.80 -1.04
C ILE A 179 -3.39 -9.44 -1.73
N TRP A 180 -4.28 -8.55 -1.28
CA TRP A 180 -4.23 -7.17 -1.75
C TRP A 180 -3.10 -6.44 -1.02
N VAL A 181 -2.03 -6.14 -1.74
CA VAL A 181 -0.94 -5.33 -1.20
C VAL A 181 -1.26 -3.85 -1.40
N GLU A 182 -1.42 -3.13 -0.29
CA GLU A 182 -1.57 -1.68 -0.24
C GLU A 182 -0.23 -1.05 0.12
N ILE A 183 0.24 -0.15 -0.74
CA ILE A 183 1.49 0.55 -0.57
C ILE A 183 1.18 1.94 -0.05
N PHE A 184 1.65 2.25 1.15
CA PHE A 184 1.54 3.57 1.76
C PHE A 184 2.88 4.30 1.56
N TYR A 185 2.93 5.16 0.55
CA TYR A 185 4.15 5.89 0.19
C TYR A 185 4.17 7.25 0.90
N THR A 186 5.25 7.57 1.59
CA THR A 186 5.30 8.69 2.56
C THR A 186 5.78 10.02 1.99
N GLU A 187 5.87 10.15 0.66
CA GLU A 187 6.31 11.40 0.03
C GLU A 187 5.30 11.89 -1.00
N ASP A 188 5.31 13.21 -1.19
CA ASP A 188 4.50 13.88 -2.19
C ASP A 188 4.80 13.39 -3.61
N ILE A 189 3.78 13.40 -4.45
CA ILE A 189 3.91 12.98 -5.85
C ILE A 189 3.55 14.13 -6.78
N ASN A 190 4.52 14.53 -7.60
CA ASN A 190 4.25 15.40 -8.73
C ASN A 190 3.53 14.63 -9.86
N LEU A 191 2.33 15.09 -10.22
CA LEU A 191 1.47 14.49 -11.24
C LEU A 191 1.97 14.72 -12.68
N ASN A 192 2.96 15.60 -12.89
CA ASN A 192 3.53 15.83 -14.20
C ASN A 192 4.15 14.54 -14.78
N GLY A 193 3.82 14.26 -16.04
CA GLY A 193 4.25 13.05 -16.76
C GLY A 193 3.66 11.74 -16.25
N LYS A 194 2.65 11.76 -15.36
CA LYS A 194 1.91 10.56 -14.96
C LYS A 194 0.80 10.26 -15.95
N GLU A 195 0.50 8.98 -16.12
CA GLU A 195 -0.57 8.53 -17.02
C GLU A 195 -1.89 8.45 -16.25
N PHE A 196 -2.97 8.97 -16.85
CA PHE A 196 -4.31 8.97 -16.25
C PHE A 196 -5.27 8.25 -17.20
N THR A 197 -5.85 7.15 -16.73
CA THR A 197 -6.76 6.31 -17.52
C THR A 197 -8.17 6.35 -16.92
N ARG A 198 -9.17 6.60 -17.76
CA ARG A 198 -10.58 6.49 -17.36
C ARG A 198 -10.97 5.02 -17.21
N ILE A 199 -11.51 4.68 -16.05
CA ILE A 199 -11.93 3.32 -15.67
C ILE A 199 -13.37 3.35 -15.12
N ARG A 200 -14.00 2.18 -14.99
CA ARG A 200 -15.37 2.09 -14.46
C ARG A 200 -15.36 2.23 -12.93
N ALA A 201 -16.06 3.23 -12.40
CA ALA A 201 -16.31 3.31 -10.96
C ALA A 201 -17.32 2.22 -10.53
N THR A 202 -17.03 1.50 -9.43
CA THR A 202 -17.92 0.48 -8.85
C THR A 202 -18.41 0.85 -7.45
N GLY A 203 -17.93 1.97 -6.90
CA GLY A 203 -18.31 2.50 -5.59
C GLY A 203 -18.55 4.00 -5.68
N LYS A 204 -19.01 4.61 -4.58
CA LYS A 204 -19.27 6.06 -4.53
C LYS A 204 -18.00 6.91 -4.66
N GLY A 205 -16.81 6.32 -4.59
CA GLY A 205 -15.53 7.04 -4.66
C GLY A 205 -15.19 7.86 -3.42
N SER A 206 -16.09 7.97 -2.45
CA SER A 206 -15.86 8.61 -1.16
C SER A 206 -15.20 7.62 -0.20
N SER A 207 -13.95 7.88 0.20
CA SER A 207 -13.40 7.35 1.45
C SER A 207 -14.16 8.03 2.60
N ASN A 208 -14.76 7.24 3.49
CA ASN A 208 -15.29 7.80 4.73
C ASN A 208 -14.12 8.34 5.54
N PHE A 209 -14.28 9.49 6.18
CA PHE A 209 -13.24 10.11 7.02
C PHE A 209 -12.77 9.14 8.12
N ASP A 210 -13.70 8.33 8.65
CA ASP A 210 -13.45 7.32 9.70
C ASP A 210 -12.80 6.02 9.15
N GLY A 211 -12.42 5.98 7.86
CA GLY A 211 -11.97 4.76 7.21
C GLY A 211 -13.05 3.66 7.12
N VAL A 212 -12.64 2.44 6.84
CA VAL A 212 -13.48 1.25 6.99
C VAL A 212 -12.76 0.29 7.93
N PRO A 213 -13.33 0.00 9.12
CA PRO A 213 -12.64 -0.81 10.12
C PRO A 213 -12.52 -2.26 9.70
N ASN A 214 -11.53 -2.96 10.27
CA ASN A 214 -11.35 -4.38 10.08
C ASN A 214 -12.58 -5.19 10.57
N ASN A 215 -12.80 -6.32 9.90
CA ASN A 215 -13.81 -7.30 10.26
C ASN A 215 -13.39 -8.00 11.56
N LYS A 216 -13.88 -7.52 12.71
CA LYS A 216 -13.58 -8.05 14.05
C LYS A 216 -13.94 -9.55 14.25
N ARG A 217 -14.63 -10.20 13.31
CA ARG A 217 -14.93 -11.66 13.33
C ARG A 217 -13.95 -12.51 12.52
N CYS A 218 -13.00 -11.92 11.81
CA CYS A 218 -12.09 -12.67 10.95
C CYS A 218 -11.03 -13.43 11.75
N LYS A 219 -11.06 -14.77 11.67
CA LYS A 219 -10.06 -15.63 12.34
C LYS A 219 -8.69 -15.65 11.66
N ILE A 220 -8.58 -15.06 10.47
CA ILE A 220 -7.36 -15.08 9.67
C ILE A 220 -6.46 -13.89 10.01
N CYS A 221 -7.02 -12.68 10.05
CA CYS A 221 -6.23 -11.45 10.19
C CYS A 221 -6.31 -10.79 11.56
N ASN A 222 -7.31 -11.08 12.39
CA ASN A 222 -7.34 -10.53 13.75
C ASN A 222 -6.44 -11.37 14.65
N LEU A 223 -5.81 -10.77 15.65
CA LEU A 223 -5.02 -11.48 16.66
C LEU A 223 -5.89 -12.40 17.51
#